data_AF-A0A431TZC4-F1
#
_entry.id   AF-A0A431TZC4-F1
#
_cell.length_a   1.000
_cell.length_b   1.000
_cell.length_c   1.000
_cell.angle_alpha   90.00
_cell.angle_beta   90.00
_cell.angle_gamma   90.00
#
_symmetry.space_group_name_H-M   'P 1'
#
loop_
_entity.id
_entity.type
_entity.pdbx_description
1 polymer ?
#
loop_
_entity_poly.entity_id
_entity_poly.type
_entity_poly.pdbx_seq_one_letter_code
_entity_poly.pdbx_strand_id
1 'polypeptide(L)'
;MNKLLLAPALLVLLPLAARAQVGIGTTTPDAKAALDIRATDKGLLIPRLTAAQRTALTAVPQDLLVYQTDGTASGGAQTGFWYYGGSGGWVFLDASAGSGLTLPFSGSFGGSSATPALDVSHTNGGTAVRGSAPNAGIGVFGSSSTGSGVYGLATSSGGFGVRGNTSASSSAGLYGSAAGTNTYGVIGSGETGVLGQGSSGPGLSGSSNSGPALQAAKTSG
;
A
#
# COMPACT_ATOMS: atom_id res chain seq x y z
N MET A 1 8.02 68.88 -50.35
CA MET A 1 9.04 68.21 -49.51
C MET A 1 8.31 67.53 -48.35
N ASN A 2 7.82 66.30 -48.54
CA ASN A 2 7.00 65.61 -47.55
C ASN A 2 7.85 64.51 -46.89
N LYS A 3 8.62 64.90 -45.89
CA LYS A 3 9.39 63.98 -45.04
C LYS A 3 9.00 64.28 -43.60
N LEU A 4 7.86 63.80 -43.08
CA LEU A 4 7.65 63.68 -41.62
C LEU A 4 6.34 62.96 -41.20
N LEU A 5 5.95 61.84 -41.82
CA LEU A 5 4.75 61.10 -41.36
C LEU A 5 4.92 59.58 -41.18
N LEU A 6 6.14 59.03 -41.31
CA LEU A 6 6.37 57.58 -41.14
C LEU A 6 6.65 57.13 -39.69
N ALA A 7 6.82 58.06 -38.74
CA ALA A 7 7.25 57.74 -37.37
C ALA A 7 6.16 57.22 -36.40
N PRO A 8 4.86 57.61 -36.47
CA PRO A 8 3.90 57.15 -35.47
C PRO A 8 3.27 55.78 -35.80
N ALA A 9 3.39 55.28 -37.03
CA ALA A 9 2.77 54.01 -37.45
C ALA A 9 3.56 52.77 -37.01
N LEU A 10 4.87 52.90 -36.75
CA LEU A 10 5.73 51.76 -36.36
C LEU A 10 5.63 51.40 -34.87
N LEU A 11 5.10 52.31 -34.03
CA LEU A 11 5.01 52.11 -32.58
C LEU A 11 3.77 51.30 -32.14
N VAL A 12 2.82 51.05 -33.05
CA VAL A 12 1.51 50.42 -32.75
C VAL A 12 1.51 48.90 -33.01
N LEU A 13 2.62 48.33 -33.52
CA LEU A 13 2.64 46.93 -34.02
C LEU A 13 3.64 45.99 -33.33
N LEU A 14 3.94 46.21 -32.05
CA LEU A 14 4.50 45.14 -31.21
C LEU A 14 3.35 44.47 -30.46
N PRO A 15 2.85 43.28 -30.90
CA PRO A 15 2.14 42.44 -29.97
C PRO A 15 3.15 42.03 -28.91
N LEU A 16 3.13 42.69 -27.75
CA LEU A 16 3.67 42.09 -26.54
C LEU A 16 2.88 40.80 -26.36
N ALA A 17 3.50 39.68 -26.71
CA ALA A 17 3.02 38.37 -26.32
C ALA A 17 3.11 38.30 -24.78
N ALA A 18 2.15 38.90 -24.10
CA ALA A 18 2.00 38.83 -22.66
C ALA A 18 1.67 37.38 -22.34
N ARG A 19 2.68 36.62 -21.93
CA ARG A 19 2.49 35.24 -21.53
C ARG A 19 1.86 35.24 -20.14
N ALA A 20 0.69 34.62 -20.00
CA ALA A 20 -0.09 34.59 -18.76
C ALA A 20 0.44 33.59 -17.72
N GLN A 21 1.76 33.44 -17.58
CA GLN A 21 2.32 32.67 -16.46
C GLN A 21 2.31 33.52 -15.18
N VAL A 22 1.88 32.94 -14.07
CA VAL A 22 1.89 33.62 -12.77
C VAL A 22 3.15 33.20 -12.02
N GLY A 23 4.08 34.14 -11.84
CA GLY A 23 5.24 33.97 -10.97
C GLY A 23 5.01 34.65 -9.63
N ILE A 24 5.26 33.96 -8.52
CA ILE A 24 5.27 34.54 -7.18
C ILE A 24 6.66 34.29 -6.57
N GLY A 25 7.40 35.35 -6.28
CA GLY A 25 8.77 35.25 -5.76
C GLY A 25 9.83 34.88 -6.81
N THR A 26 9.48 34.92 -8.10
CA THR A 26 10.40 34.73 -9.24
C THR A 26 10.04 35.68 -10.39
N THR A 27 11.04 36.25 -11.05
CA THR A 27 10.89 37.05 -12.28
C THR A 27 11.03 36.20 -13.54
N THR A 28 11.46 34.95 -13.40
CA THR A 28 11.60 33.97 -14.47
C THR A 28 10.83 32.70 -14.10
N PRO A 29 9.49 32.71 -14.18
CA PRO A 29 8.69 31.52 -13.93
C PRO A 29 9.06 30.40 -14.91
N ASP A 30 8.96 29.15 -14.47
CA ASP A 30 9.13 28.00 -15.36
C ASP A 30 8.15 28.09 -16.55
N ALA A 31 8.66 27.92 -17.78
CA ALA A 31 7.86 28.05 -19.00
C ALA A 31 6.77 26.98 -19.15
N LYS A 32 6.81 25.91 -18.34
CA LYS A 32 5.81 24.84 -18.25
C LYS A 32 4.84 25.01 -17.09
N ALA A 33 5.05 26.00 -16.21
CA ALA A 33 4.18 26.25 -15.07
C ALA A 33 3.08 27.27 -15.41
N ALA A 34 1.83 26.96 -15.06
CA ALA A 34 0.77 27.96 -15.01
C ALA A 34 0.93 28.90 -13.80
N LEU A 35 1.48 28.38 -12.70
CA LEU A 35 1.82 29.09 -11.47
C LEU A 35 3.17 28.57 -10.94
N ASP A 36 4.19 29.43 -10.83
CA ASP A 36 5.51 29.13 -10.25
C ASP A 36 5.69 29.97 -8.97
N ILE A 37 5.84 29.32 -7.82
CA ILE A 37 6.03 29.97 -6.53
C ILE A 37 7.42 29.62 -6.01
N ARG A 38 8.27 30.62 -5.82
CA ARG A 38 9.61 30.46 -5.24
C ARG A 38 9.74 31.24 -3.93
N ALA A 39 10.05 30.51 -2.87
CA ALA A 39 10.45 31.06 -1.58
C ALA A 39 11.33 30.03 -0.86
N THR A 40 12.28 30.49 -0.03
CA THR A 40 13.13 29.62 0.79
C THR A 40 12.62 29.48 2.23
N ASP A 41 11.66 30.33 2.63
CA ASP A 41 11.18 30.50 4.00
C ASP A 41 9.64 30.51 4.12
N LYS A 42 8.91 30.21 3.04
CA LYS A 42 7.44 30.26 2.98
C LYS A 42 6.86 29.02 2.27
N GLY A 43 5.61 28.69 2.59
CA GLY A 43 4.83 27.63 1.94
C GLY A 43 3.57 28.16 1.23
N LEU A 44 2.78 27.25 0.65
CA LEU A 44 1.52 27.56 -0.01
C LEU A 44 0.34 27.20 0.90
N LEU A 45 -0.46 28.19 1.30
CA LEU A 45 -1.79 27.95 1.84
C LEU A 45 -2.79 27.86 0.69
N ILE A 46 -3.37 26.68 0.51
CA ILE A 46 -4.50 26.45 -0.39
C ILE A 46 -5.80 26.98 0.25
N PRO A 47 -6.91 27.13 -0.51
CA PRO A 47 -8.18 27.59 0.03
C PRO A 47 -8.61 26.80 1.27
N ARG A 48 -8.89 27.53 2.36
CA ARG A 48 -9.26 26.98 3.67
C ARG A 48 -10.74 27.16 3.89
N LEU A 49 -11.49 26.06 4.02
CA LEU A 49 -12.95 26.05 4.11
C LEU A 49 -13.40 25.21 5.31
N THR A 50 -14.55 25.53 5.90
CA THR A 50 -15.26 24.58 6.77
C THR A 50 -15.90 23.47 5.95
N ALA A 51 -16.31 22.37 6.57
CA ALA A 51 -17.02 21.27 5.93
C ALA A 51 -18.25 21.80 5.18
N ALA A 52 -19.05 22.63 5.85
CA ALA A 52 -20.24 23.24 5.27
C ALA A 52 -19.92 24.11 4.05
N GLN A 53 -18.86 24.92 4.12
CA GLN A 53 -18.42 25.76 3.00
C GLN A 53 -17.93 24.91 1.82
N ARG A 54 -17.14 23.86 2.08
CA ARG A 54 -16.64 22.94 1.05
C ARG A 54 -17.78 22.20 0.35
N THR A 55 -18.75 21.67 1.10
CA THR A 55 -19.90 20.94 0.52
C THR A 55 -20.90 21.85 -0.17
N ALA A 56 -20.91 23.15 0.13
CA ALA A 56 -21.76 24.13 -0.53
C ALA A 56 -21.22 24.58 -1.90
N LEU A 57 -19.99 24.21 -2.28
CA LEU A 57 -19.44 24.50 -3.60
C LEU A 57 -20.25 23.76 -4.68
N THR A 58 -20.67 24.49 -5.72
CA THR A 58 -21.39 23.96 -6.88
C THR A 58 -20.48 23.96 -8.11
N ALA A 59 -20.76 23.07 -9.08
CA ALA A 59 -19.95 22.91 -10.29
C ALA A 59 -18.44 22.74 -10.00
N VAL A 60 -18.13 21.95 -8.97
CA VAL A 60 -16.76 21.76 -8.49
C VAL A 60 -15.93 21.04 -9.56
N PRO A 61 -14.82 21.63 -10.04
CA PRO A 61 -13.93 20.96 -10.99
C PRO A 61 -13.32 19.71 -10.36
N GLN A 62 -13.12 18.67 -11.19
CA GLN A 62 -12.32 17.52 -10.79
C GLN A 62 -10.91 18.00 -10.39
N ASP A 63 -10.34 17.36 -9.37
CA ASP A 63 -9.01 17.62 -8.81
C ASP A 63 -8.88 18.97 -8.06
N LEU A 64 -9.99 19.65 -7.76
CA LEU A 64 -9.97 20.84 -6.89
C LEU A 64 -9.50 20.45 -5.48
N LEU A 65 -8.38 21.03 -5.03
CA LEU A 65 -7.77 20.79 -3.72
C LEU A 65 -8.12 21.91 -2.73
N VAL A 66 -8.58 21.54 -1.53
CA VAL A 66 -8.89 22.46 -0.42
C VAL A 66 -8.38 21.91 0.91
N TYR A 67 -8.21 22.78 1.90
CA TYR A 67 -7.95 22.39 3.29
C TYR A 67 -9.22 22.61 4.12
N GLN A 68 -9.79 21.55 4.67
CA GLN A 68 -10.91 21.65 5.60
C GLN A 68 -10.41 22.03 7.00
N THR A 69 -10.95 23.09 7.60
CA THR A 69 -10.47 23.68 8.86
C THR A 69 -11.18 23.18 10.13
N ASP A 70 -12.33 22.52 9.99
CA ASP A 70 -13.14 21.98 11.07
C ASP A 70 -13.28 20.44 10.94
N GLY A 71 -13.73 19.81 12.03
CA GLY A 71 -13.80 18.35 12.14
C GLY A 71 -12.82 17.73 13.14
N THR A 72 -12.66 16.41 13.06
CA THR A 72 -11.70 15.65 13.86
C THR A 72 -10.51 15.22 13.00
N ALA A 73 -9.37 14.94 13.62
CA ALA A 73 -8.21 14.39 12.91
C ALA A 73 -8.44 12.95 12.42
N SER A 74 -9.38 12.21 13.03
CA SER A 74 -9.74 10.84 12.67
C SER A 74 -11.18 10.54 13.09
N GLY A 75 -11.92 9.80 12.25
CA GLY A 75 -13.30 9.36 12.51
C GLY A 75 -14.34 10.51 12.50
N GLY A 76 -15.20 10.55 11.47
CA GLY A 76 -16.20 11.62 11.29
C GLY A 76 -15.82 12.60 10.17
N ALA A 77 -16.34 13.83 10.21
CA ALA A 77 -15.92 14.90 9.28
C ALA A 77 -14.46 15.27 9.57
N GLN A 78 -13.55 15.03 8.62
CA GLN A 78 -12.10 15.11 8.86
C GLN A 78 -11.52 16.51 8.57
N THR A 79 -10.74 17.04 9.51
CA THR A 79 -9.89 18.22 9.27
C THR A 79 -8.65 17.82 8.47
N GLY A 80 -8.32 18.55 7.39
CA GLY A 80 -7.14 18.25 6.58
C GLY A 80 -7.35 18.50 5.09
N PHE A 81 -6.53 17.86 4.25
CA PHE A 81 -6.58 18.04 2.80
C PHE A 81 -7.71 17.22 2.18
N TRP A 82 -8.49 17.85 1.31
CA TRP A 82 -9.55 17.21 0.54
C TRP A 82 -9.40 17.59 -0.93
N TYR A 83 -9.62 16.63 -1.83
CA TYR A 83 -9.77 16.93 -3.25
C TYR A 83 -11.12 16.45 -3.78
N TYR A 84 -11.60 17.08 -4.85
CA TYR A 84 -12.82 16.65 -5.50
C TYR A 84 -12.53 15.58 -6.56
N GLY A 85 -12.94 14.34 -6.31
CA GLY A 85 -12.73 13.20 -7.22
C GLY A 85 -13.71 13.11 -8.39
N GLY A 86 -14.43 14.20 -8.72
CA GLY A 86 -15.45 14.22 -9.76
C GLY A 86 -16.74 13.54 -9.31
N SER A 87 -17.22 12.53 -10.06
CA SER A 87 -18.48 11.85 -9.78
C SER A 87 -18.52 11.13 -8.42
N GLY A 88 -17.35 10.77 -7.88
CA GLY A 88 -17.21 10.19 -6.54
C GLY A 88 -17.33 11.21 -5.39
N GLY A 89 -17.45 12.51 -5.70
CA GLY A 89 -17.54 13.57 -4.71
C GLY A 89 -16.20 13.89 -4.06
N TRP A 90 -16.24 14.40 -2.82
CA TRP A 90 -15.05 14.81 -2.10
C TRP A 90 -14.33 13.64 -1.45
N VAL A 91 -13.02 13.58 -1.67
CA VAL A 91 -12.12 12.56 -1.12
C VAL A 91 -11.15 13.21 -0.14
N PHE A 92 -11.08 12.65 1.06
CA PHE A 92 -10.10 13.07 2.06
C PHE A 92 -8.74 12.47 1.72
N LEU A 93 -7.70 13.30 1.72
CA LEU A 93 -6.31 12.86 1.63
C LEU A 93 -5.86 12.50 3.04
N ASP A 94 -6.15 11.27 3.44
CA ASP A 94 -5.72 10.74 4.74
C ASP A 94 -4.19 10.60 4.77
N ALA A 95 -3.56 11.23 5.77
CA ALA A 95 -2.16 11.01 6.09
C ALA A 95 -1.96 9.90 7.15
N SER A 96 -3.00 9.56 7.91
CA SER A 96 -3.14 8.37 8.77
C SER A 96 -4.28 8.57 9.78
N ALA A 97 -5.33 7.73 9.73
CA ALA A 97 -5.82 6.95 10.88
C ALA A 97 -7.12 6.18 10.54
N GLY A 98 -6.97 4.93 10.12
CA GLY A 98 -8.08 3.95 10.13
C GLY A 98 -8.22 3.10 8.88
N SER A 99 -7.65 3.55 7.76
CA SER A 99 -7.46 2.72 6.57
C SER A 99 -5.98 2.40 6.47
N GLY A 100 -5.62 1.12 6.40
CA GLY A 100 -4.23 0.72 6.15
C GLY A 100 -3.72 1.34 4.84
N LEU A 101 -2.42 1.26 4.62
CA LEU A 101 -1.84 1.46 3.29
C LEU A 101 -2.43 0.41 2.35
N THR A 102 -3.56 0.73 1.71
CA THR A 102 -4.02 0.00 0.53
C THR A 102 -3.09 0.45 -0.59
N LEU A 103 -2.03 -0.31 -0.84
CA LEU A 103 -1.20 -0.11 -2.01
C LEU A 103 -2.14 -0.13 -3.22
N PRO A 104 -2.30 0.98 -3.97
CA PRO A 104 -3.21 1.03 -5.10
C PRO A 104 -2.58 0.22 -6.23
N PHE A 105 -2.76 -1.09 -6.22
CA PHE A 105 -2.55 -1.93 -7.37
C PHE A 105 -3.76 -2.84 -7.55
N SER A 106 -4.73 -2.34 -8.30
CA SER A 106 -5.77 -3.15 -8.93
C SER A 106 -5.42 -3.33 -10.42
N GLY A 107 -4.24 -3.89 -10.68
CA GLY A 107 -3.81 -4.25 -12.03
C GLY A 107 -3.83 -5.76 -12.23
N SER A 108 -4.17 -6.21 -13.44
CA SER A 108 -3.87 -7.57 -13.88
C SER A 108 -2.50 -7.54 -14.56
N PHE A 109 -1.56 -8.39 -14.15
CA PHE A 109 -0.37 -8.63 -14.98
C PHE A 109 -0.82 -9.42 -16.21
N GLY A 110 -1.13 -8.70 -17.29
CA GLY A 110 -1.43 -9.31 -18.58
C GLY A 110 -0.19 -9.97 -19.15
N GLY A 111 -0.26 -11.28 -19.43
CA GLY A 111 0.79 -12.04 -20.10
C GLY A 111 1.49 -13.07 -19.20
N SER A 112 2.11 -14.06 -19.83
CA SER A 112 2.71 -15.26 -19.22
C SER A 112 3.91 -15.04 -18.29
N SER A 113 4.12 -13.83 -17.76
CA SER A 113 5.22 -13.52 -16.86
C SER A 113 4.68 -12.89 -15.57
N ALA A 114 4.36 -13.74 -14.60
CA ALA A 114 3.87 -13.37 -13.28
C ALA A 114 4.99 -12.64 -12.49
N THR A 115 5.04 -11.31 -12.58
CA THR A 115 5.89 -10.49 -11.72
C THR A 115 5.19 -10.18 -10.39
N PRO A 116 5.91 -10.05 -9.26
CA PRO A 116 5.29 -9.67 -8.00
C PRO A 116 4.76 -8.22 -8.04
N ALA A 117 3.60 -7.98 -7.42
CA ALA A 117 3.07 -6.62 -7.25
C ALA A 117 3.87 -5.78 -6.25
N LEU A 118 4.56 -6.45 -5.34
CA LEU A 118 5.50 -5.85 -4.41
C LEU A 118 6.71 -6.78 -4.31
N ASP A 119 7.88 -6.29 -4.74
CA ASP A 119 9.15 -6.95 -4.50
C ASP A 119 9.94 -6.16 -3.45
N VAL A 120 10.36 -6.84 -2.38
CA VAL A 120 11.10 -6.24 -1.27
C VAL A 120 12.46 -6.92 -1.19
N SER A 121 13.48 -6.21 -1.67
CA SER A 121 14.88 -6.65 -1.52
C SER A 121 15.49 -6.03 -0.28
N HIS A 122 16.10 -6.87 0.56
CA HIS A 122 16.88 -6.47 1.71
C HIS A 122 18.25 -7.14 1.64
N THR A 123 19.31 -6.36 1.83
CA THR A 123 20.69 -6.87 1.83
C THR A 123 21.20 -6.97 3.26
N ASN A 124 22.11 -7.91 3.52
CA ASN A 124 22.58 -8.27 4.88
C ASN A 124 21.48 -8.93 5.75
N GLY A 125 21.78 -9.13 7.04
CA GLY A 125 20.83 -9.70 8.00
C GLY A 125 19.80 -8.68 8.49
N GLY A 126 18.59 -9.15 8.85
CA GLY A 126 17.51 -8.31 9.37
C GLY A 126 16.12 -8.79 8.93
N THR A 127 15.09 -8.02 9.28
CA THR A 127 13.70 -8.29 8.89
C THR A 127 13.30 -7.35 7.76
N ALA A 128 13.07 -7.89 6.56
CA ALA A 128 12.61 -7.11 5.41
C ALA A 128 11.15 -6.62 5.58
N VAL A 129 10.26 -7.50 6.07
CA VAL A 129 8.85 -7.19 6.34
C VAL A 129 8.48 -7.71 7.73
N ARG A 130 7.92 -6.85 8.58
CA ARG A 130 7.45 -7.21 9.93
C ARG A 130 5.96 -6.89 10.08
N GLY A 131 5.12 -7.92 10.14
CA GLY A 131 3.74 -7.82 10.59
C GLY A 131 3.67 -7.83 12.12
N SER A 132 3.03 -6.82 12.72
CA SER A 132 2.83 -6.73 14.17
C SER A 132 1.40 -6.30 14.47
N ALA A 133 0.64 -7.19 15.09
CA ALA A 133 -0.74 -6.94 15.48
C ALA A 133 -0.88 -7.22 16.98
N PRO A 134 -0.87 -6.19 17.86
CA PRO A 134 -1.12 -6.41 19.27
C PRO A 134 -2.54 -6.95 19.49
N ASN A 135 -2.71 -7.83 20.49
CA ASN A 135 -3.97 -8.54 20.81
C ASN A 135 -4.32 -9.67 19.81
N ALA A 136 -5.61 -9.85 19.49
CA ALA A 136 -6.12 -10.93 18.64
C ALA A 136 -6.03 -10.66 17.12
N GLY A 137 -5.13 -9.77 16.70
CA GLY A 137 -4.98 -9.39 15.29
C GLY A 137 -4.10 -10.36 14.50
N ILE A 138 -4.21 -10.29 13.17
CA ILE A 138 -3.39 -11.10 12.25
C ILE A 138 -2.26 -10.21 11.72
N GLY A 139 -1.00 -10.63 11.95
CA GLY A 139 0.16 -9.89 11.46
C GLY A 139 0.31 -9.96 9.93
N VAL A 140 0.10 -11.15 9.35
CA VAL A 140 0.16 -11.41 7.89
C VAL A 140 -0.97 -12.38 7.53
N PHE A 141 -1.80 -12.01 6.56
CA PHE A 141 -2.85 -12.86 6.01
C PHE A 141 -2.61 -13.03 4.50
N GLY A 142 -2.43 -14.27 4.05
CA GLY A 142 -2.26 -14.60 2.64
C GLY A 142 -3.34 -15.59 2.19
N SER A 143 -3.98 -15.32 1.06
CA SER A 143 -4.99 -16.18 0.47
C SER A 143 -4.73 -16.38 -1.03
N SER A 144 -5.03 -17.57 -1.53
CA SER A 144 -4.95 -17.92 -2.95
C SER A 144 -5.99 -18.99 -3.26
N SER A 145 -6.63 -18.89 -4.43
CA SER A 145 -7.65 -19.85 -4.88
C SER A 145 -7.04 -21.11 -5.51
N THR A 146 -5.87 -20.98 -6.14
CA THR A 146 -5.22 -22.07 -6.89
C THR A 146 -3.76 -22.29 -6.49
N GLY A 147 -3.15 -21.36 -5.77
CA GLY A 147 -1.74 -21.42 -5.36
C GLY A 147 -1.56 -21.36 -3.85
N SER A 148 -0.40 -20.85 -3.43
CA SER A 148 -0.07 -20.67 -2.01
C SER A 148 -0.52 -19.30 -1.52
N GLY A 149 -1.21 -19.24 -0.39
CA GLY A 149 -1.44 -17.97 0.31
C GLY A 149 -0.13 -17.38 0.84
N VAL A 150 0.76 -18.24 1.36
CA VAL A 150 2.12 -17.89 1.81
C VAL A 150 3.09 -18.96 1.32
N TYR A 151 4.20 -18.55 0.72
CA TYR A 151 5.28 -19.43 0.28
C TYR A 151 6.60 -18.98 0.91
N GLY A 152 7.21 -19.84 1.72
CA GLY A 152 8.48 -19.57 2.37
C GLY A 152 9.60 -20.45 1.80
N LEU A 153 10.68 -19.83 1.33
CA LEU A 153 11.85 -20.51 0.77
C LEU A 153 13.10 -20.10 1.55
N ALA A 154 13.89 -21.09 1.97
CA ALA A 154 15.23 -20.89 2.48
C ALA A 154 16.21 -21.67 1.62
N THR A 155 17.25 -21.00 1.12
CA THR A 155 18.22 -21.57 0.16
C THR A 155 19.56 -21.93 0.78
N SER A 156 19.79 -21.54 2.04
CA SER A 156 21.02 -21.85 2.78
C SER A 156 20.81 -22.99 3.78
N SER A 157 21.89 -23.71 4.09
CA SER A 157 21.89 -24.77 5.10
C SER A 157 21.40 -24.25 6.45
N GLY A 158 20.44 -24.95 7.07
CA GLY A 158 19.87 -24.58 8.37
C GLY A 158 18.82 -23.47 8.34
N GLY A 159 18.46 -22.98 7.15
CA GLY A 159 17.37 -22.04 6.97
C GLY A 159 15.98 -22.69 7.14
N PHE A 160 14.99 -21.88 7.50
CA PHE A 160 13.59 -22.31 7.62
C PHE A 160 12.76 -21.49 6.64
N GLY A 161 12.04 -22.14 5.73
CA GLY A 161 11.11 -21.45 4.84
C GLY A 161 9.99 -20.76 5.63
N VAL A 162 9.37 -21.49 6.56
CA VAL A 162 8.38 -20.97 7.51
C VAL A 162 8.73 -21.45 8.92
N ARG A 163 8.73 -20.53 9.89
CA ARG A 163 9.00 -20.82 11.31
C ARG A 163 7.93 -20.19 12.18
N GLY A 164 7.26 -21.02 12.98
CA GLY A 164 6.39 -20.56 14.07
C GLY A 164 7.09 -20.74 15.41
N ASN A 165 7.04 -19.71 16.25
CA ASN A 165 7.52 -19.77 17.62
C ASN A 165 6.45 -19.20 18.54
N THR A 166 6.17 -19.89 19.65
CA THR A 166 5.22 -19.43 20.65
C THR A 166 5.85 -19.51 22.03
N SER A 167 5.54 -18.53 22.88
CA SER A 167 6.06 -18.46 24.26
C SER A 167 4.95 -18.53 25.31
N ALA A 168 3.70 -18.72 24.88
CA ALA A 168 2.53 -18.81 25.74
C ALA A 168 2.05 -20.27 25.87
N SER A 169 1.43 -20.60 27.00
CA SER A 169 0.75 -21.88 27.19
C SER A 169 -0.40 -22.07 26.20
N SER A 170 -0.70 -23.31 25.84
CA SER A 170 -1.84 -23.67 24.96
C SER A 170 -1.82 -22.98 23.60
N SER A 171 -0.64 -22.84 23.01
CA SER A 171 -0.43 -22.17 21.72
C SER A 171 0.17 -23.15 20.69
N ALA A 172 -0.06 -22.86 19.41
CA ALA A 172 0.54 -23.59 18.30
C ALA A 172 1.43 -22.65 17.49
N GLY A 173 2.68 -23.05 17.24
CA GLY A 173 3.56 -22.32 16.32
C GLY A 173 3.04 -22.34 14.89
N LEU A 174 2.64 -23.52 14.42
CA LEU A 174 1.98 -23.76 13.14
C LEU A 174 0.70 -24.56 13.38
N TYR A 175 -0.39 -24.17 12.72
CA TYR A 175 -1.66 -24.90 12.73
C TYR A 175 -2.11 -25.14 11.29
N GLY A 176 -2.18 -26.41 10.88
CA GLY A 176 -2.69 -26.83 9.60
C GLY A 176 -4.09 -27.42 9.74
N SER A 177 -5.09 -26.80 9.12
CA SER A 177 -6.48 -27.29 9.06
C SER A 177 -6.86 -27.60 7.62
N ALA A 178 -7.39 -28.79 7.41
CA ALA A 178 -7.77 -29.28 6.09
C ALA A 178 -9.12 -29.99 6.20
N ALA A 179 -10.15 -29.43 5.55
CA ALA A 179 -11.55 -29.86 5.70
C ALA A 179 -12.11 -30.58 4.46
N GLY A 180 -11.34 -30.67 3.38
CA GLY A 180 -11.76 -31.33 2.14
C GLY A 180 -11.37 -32.81 2.11
N THR A 181 -11.87 -33.53 1.11
CA THR A 181 -11.40 -34.89 0.81
C THR A 181 -9.98 -34.84 0.22
N ASN A 182 -9.14 -35.82 0.55
CA ASN A 182 -7.75 -35.91 0.09
C ASN A 182 -6.91 -34.64 0.41
N THR A 183 -7.17 -34.02 1.55
CA THR A 183 -6.42 -32.83 1.99
C THR A 183 -5.49 -33.16 3.16
N TYR A 184 -4.41 -32.38 3.29
CA TYR A 184 -3.41 -32.55 4.34
C TYR A 184 -3.25 -31.23 5.08
N GLY A 185 -3.29 -31.27 6.42
CA GLY A 185 -2.98 -30.09 7.23
C GLY A 185 -1.49 -29.75 7.20
N VAL A 186 -0.64 -30.76 7.38
CA VAL A 186 0.82 -30.67 7.29
C VAL A 186 1.33 -31.89 6.55
N ILE A 187 2.21 -31.67 5.56
CA ILE A 187 2.91 -32.73 4.83
C ILE A 187 4.41 -32.42 4.86
N GLY A 188 5.22 -33.44 5.08
CA GLY A 188 6.67 -33.33 5.08
C GLY A 188 7.30 -34.44 4.24
N SER A 189 8.32 -34.08 3.46
CA SER A 189 9.09 -34.98 2.61
C SER A 189 10.58 -34.67 2.75
N GLY A 190 11.41 -35.69 2.52
CA GLY A 190 12.86 -35.60 2.69
C GLY A 190 13.40 -36.75 3.52
N GLU A 191 14.67 -36.65 3.94
CA GLU A 191 15.31 -37.64 4.82
C GLU A 191 14.53 -37.82 6.12
N THR A 192 14.01 -36.72 6.67
CA THR A 192 13.00 -36.73 7.74
C THR A 192 11.80 -35.92 7.29
N GLY A 193 10.66 -36.58 7.04
CA GLY A 193 9.44 -35.90 6.62
C GLY A 193 8.88 -35.00 7.72
N VAL A 194 8.53 -35.58 8.86
CA VAL A 194 8.04 -34.85 10.04
C VAL A 194 8.80 -35.34 11.27
N LEU A 195 9.47 -34.42 11.97
CA LEU A 195 10.15 -34.67 13.23
C LEU A 195 9.37 -34.02 14.37
N GLY A 196 8.95 -34.81 15.35
CA GLY A 196 8.32 -34.31 16.57
C GLY A 196 9.14 -34.68 17.79
N GLN A 197 9.45 -33.68 18.62
CA GLN A 197 10.17 -33.85 19.87
C GLN A 197 9.38 -33.14 20.97
N GLY A 198 9.11 -33.85 22.07
CA GLY A 198 8.46 -33.28 23.25
C GLY A 198 9.39 -33.39 24.44
N SER A 199 9.60 -32.27 25.14
CA SER A 199 10.41 -32.25 26.37
C SER A 199 9.67 -32.85 27.57
N SER A 200 8.34 -32.75 27.59
CA SER A 200 7.48 -33.21 28.68
C SER A 200 6.24 -33.99 28.20
N GLY A 201 6.14 -34.26 26.90
CA GLY A 201 4.98 -34.91 26.28
C GLY A 201 5.37 -35.65 25.00
N PRO A 202 4.40 -36.28 24.32
CA PRO A 202 4.66 -36.97 23.05
C PRO A 202 5.15 -35.98 21.99
N GLY A 203 6.17 -36.37 21.22
CA GLY A 203 6.64 -35.58 20.07
C GLY A 203 5.61 -35.53 18.94
N LEU A 204 4.85 -36.61 18.73
CA LEU A 204 3.71 -36.68 17.82
C LEU A 204 2.55 -37.39 18.53
N SER A 205 1.35 -36.83 18.38
CA SER A 205 0.09 -37.42 18.85
C SER A 205 -0.90 -37.47 17.71
N GLY A 206 -1.64 -38.57 17.60
CA GLY A 206 -2.74 -38.71 16.66
C GLY A 206 -4.04 -39.05 17.39
N SER A 207 -5.15 -38.50 16.89
CA SER A 207 -6.51 -38.94 17.23
C SER A 207 -7.32 -39.13 15.95
N SER A 208 -8.18 -40.15 15.89
CA SER A 208 -9.08 -40.37 14.75
C SER A 208 -10.37 -41.05 15.21
N ASN A 209 -11.49 -40.67 14.59
CA ASN A 209 -12.82 -41.19 14.91
C ASN A 209 -13.21 -42.41 14.07
N SER A 210 -12.54 -42.65 12.94
CA SER A 210 -12.99 -43.64 11.94
C SER A 210 -11.86 -44.39 11.22
N GLY A 211 -10.60 -44.23 11.67
CA GLY A 211 -9.44 -44.89 11.05
C GLY A 211 -8.18 -44.79 11.91
N PRO A 212 -7.01 -45.18 11.38
CA PRO A 212 -5.75 -45.04 12.11
C PRO A 212 -5.42 -43.56 12.31
N ALA A 213 -5.15 -43.19 13.56
CA ALA A 213 -4.77 -41.83 13.93
C ALA A 213 -3.30 -41.51 13.60
N LEU A 214 -2.46 -42.53 13.61
CA LEU A 214 -1.08 -42.48 13.18
C LEU A 214 -0.76 -43.82 12.52
N GLN A 215 -0.25 -43.78 11.29
CA GLN A 215 0.08 -44.97 10.51
C GLN A 215 1.51 -44.82 10.00
N ALA A 216 2.34 -45.81 10.29
CA ALA A 216 3.68 -45.92 9.73
C ALA A 216 3.69 -47.10 8.75
N ALA A 217 4.15 -46.85 7.52
CA ALA A 217 4.37 -47.89 6.53
C ALA A 217 5.74 -47.64 5.89
N LYS A 218 6.53 -48.70 5.76
CA LYS A 218 7.78 -48.66 5.01
C LYS A 218 7.46 -49.07 3.57
N THR A 219 7.79 -48.23 2.60
CA THR A 219 7.59 -48.52 1.16
C THR A 219 8.80 -49.17 0.49
N SER A 220 9.73 -49.78 1.25
CA SER A 220 10.88 -50.46 0.65
C SER A 220 10.43 -51.72 -0.09
N GLY A 221 10.47 -51.67 -1.42
CA GLY A 221 10.88 -52.78 -2.28
C GLY A 221 12.26 -52.43 -2.83
#